data_AF-A0A382SUP4-F1
#
_entry.id   AF-A0A382SUP4-F1
#
_cell.length_a   1.000
_cell.length_b   1.000
_cell.length_c   1.000
_cell.angle_alpha   90.00
_cell.angle_beta   90.00
_cell.angle_gamma   90.00
#
_symmetry.space_group_name_H-M   'P 1'
#
loop_
_entity.id
_entity.type
_entity.pdbx_description
1 polymer ?
#
loop_
_entity_poly.entity_id
_entity_poly.type
_entity_poly.pdbx_seq_one_letter_code
_entity_poly.pdbx_strand_id
1 'polypeptide(L)'
;VVSCMTYRKRGPGDPSTVCLAGEFPDLFGRMARLAEEVARAEQEAGLTPADPPDPGFAHRIHAWVGGADLADVLDEDLPAGEFVRNVRLVADLLRQVAATARPEIAAVALEAEEGLDRGVIALSAGRVPVNEDLEAEAGWA
;
A
#
# COMPACT_ATOMS: atom_id res chain seq x y z
N VAL A 1 5.95 -0.19 6.47
CA VAL A 1 5.41 -1.16 7.46
C VAL A 1 3.91 -1.07 7.65
N VAL A 2 3.28 0.12 7.64
CA VAL A 2 1.81 0.24 7.78
C VAL A 2 1.04 -0.55 6.72
N SER A 3 1.54 -0.61 5.48
CA SER A 3 0.96 -1.41 4.41
C SER A 3 0.89 -2.91 4.71
N CYS A 4 1.70 -3.41 5.64
CA CYS A 4 1.66 -4.81 6.06
C CYS A 4 0.37 -5.15 6.82
N MET A 5 -0.27 -4.15 7.42
CA MET A 5 -1.53 -4.33 8.15
C MET A 5 -2.74 -4.34 7.22
N THR A 6 -2.66 -3.71 6.04
CA THR A 6 -3.80 -3.55 5.12
C THR A 6 -3.78 -4.52 3.95
N TYR A 7 -2.58 -4.91 3.49
CA TYR A 7 -2.45 -5.86 2.38
C TYR A 7 -2.73 -7.28 2.83
N ARG A 8 -3.37 -8.06 1.95
CA ARG A 8 -3.53 -9.50 2.10
C ARG A 8 -3.30 -10.15 0.76
N LYS A 9 -2.32 -11.06 0.69
CA LYS A 9 -2.15 -11.92 -0.47
C LYS A 9 -3.43 -12.74 -0.68
N ARG A 10 -3.95 -12.73 -1.91
CA ARG A 10 -5.13 -13.54 -2.27
C ARG A 10 -4.69 -14.91 -2.75
N GLY A 11 -5.43 -15.93 -2.34
CA GLY A 11 -5.22 -17.30 -2.79
C GLY A 11 -4.20 -18.09 -1.96
N PRO A 12 -4.10 -19.40 -2.22
CA PRO A 12 -3.18 -20.28 -1.50
C PRO A 12 -1.72 -19.96 -1.86
N GLY A 13 -0.83 -20.10 -0.88
CA GLY A 13 0.61 -19.97 -1.09
C GLY A 13 1.33 -19.53 0.17
N ASP A 14 2.66 -19.54 0.09
CA ASP A 14 3.50 -19.10 1.20
C ASP A 14 3.29 -17.60 1.48
N PRO A 15 3.47 -17.18 2.76
CA PRO A 15 3.51 -15.77 3.13
C PRO A 15 4.50 -15.00 2.26
N SER A 16 4.21 -13.72 2.01
CA SER A 16 5.11 -12.89 1.24
C SER A 16 6.48 -12.78 1.92
N THR A 17 7.55 -12.89 1.13
CA THR A 17 8.94 -12.82 1.61
C THR A 17 9.59 -11.46 1.38
N VAL A 18 8.79 -10.44 1.00
CA VAL A 18 9.26 -9.08 0.75
C VAL A 18 9.94 -8.53 2.00
N CYS A 19 11.16 -8.03 1.82
CA CYS A 19 11.96 -7.45 2.88
C CYS A 19 12.68 -6.22 2.36
N LEU A 20 12.33 -5.04 2.89
CA LEU A 20 13.04 -3.81 2.57
C LEU A 20 14.33 -3.70 3.39
N ALA A 21 15.28 -2.92 2.90
CA ALA A 21 16.50 -2.60 3.61
C ALA A 21 16.25 -1.67 4.82
N GLY A 22 17.32 -1.40 5.58
CA GLY A 22 17.28 -0.51 6.74
C GLY A 22 16.56 -1.14 7.93
N GLU A 23 15.74 -0.36 8.63
CA GLU A 23 15.07 -0.78 9.87
C GLU A 23 13.80 -1.63 9.62
N PHE A 24 13.41 -1.86 8.36
CA PHE A 24 12.20 -2.60 8.03
C PHE A 24 12.14 -4.01 8.64
N PRO A 25 13.20 -4.86 8.59
CA PRO A 25 13.13 -6.21 9.14
C PRO A 25 12.81 -6.21 10.64
N ASP A 26 13.44 -5.31 11.39
CA ASP A 26 13.24 -5.19 12.83
C ASP A 26 11.85 -4.64 13.17
N LEU A 27 11.41 -3.59 12.45
CA LEU A 27 10.08 -3.00 12.62
C LEU A 27 8.97 -4.00 12.28
N PHE A 28 9.09 -4.71 11.16
CA PHE A 28 8.13 -5.74 10.76
C PHE A 28 8.13 -6.91 11.74
N GLY A 29 9.30 -7.36 12.20
CA GLY A 29 9.41 -8.42 13.20
C GLY A 29 8.73 -8.05 14.52
N ARG A 30 8.88 -6.81 15.00
CA ARG A 30 8.15 -6.32 16.19
C ARG A 30 6.63 -6.31 15.96
N MET A 31 6.18 -5.87 14.79
CA MET A 31 4.77 -5.84 14.43
C MET A 31 4.16 -7.24 14.35
N ALA A 32 4.87 -8.19 13.76
CA ALA A 32 4.45 -9.59 13.66
C ALA A 32 4.32 -10.25 15.03
N ARG A 33 5.25 -9.99 15.96
CA ARG A 33 5.18 -10.48 17.35
C ARG A 33 3.96 -9.93 18.09
N LEU A 34 3.68 -8.63 17.96
CA LEU A 34 2.48 -8.04 18.55
C LEU A 34 1.19 -8.67 17.98
N ALA A 35 1.15 -8.92 16.67
CA ALA A 35 0.00 -9.58 16.05
C ALA A 35 -0.17 -11.03 16.53
N GLU A 36 0.92 -11.77 16.75
CA GLU A 36 0.89 -13.11 17.33
C GLU A 36 0.38 -13.09 18.79
N GLU A 37 0.81 -12.11 19.59
CA GLU A 37 0.31 -11.92 20.94
C GLU A 37 -1.21 -11.66 20.97
N VAL A 38 -1.70 -10.80 20.07
CA VAL A 38 -3.14 -10.54 19.90
C VAL A 38 -3.87 -11.79 19.44
N ALA A 39 -3.36 -12.50 18.43
CA ALA A 39 -3.97 -13.72 17.90
C ALA A 39 -4.11 -14.80 18.99
N ARG A 40 -3.10 -14.96 19.85
CA ARG A 40 -3.17 -15.88 20.99
C ARG A 40 -4.25 -15.45 21.99
N ALA A 41 -4.35 -14.16 22.31
CA ALA A 41 -5.41 -13.65 23.19
C ALA A 41 -6.82 -13.85 22.59
N GLU A 42 -6.96 -13.69 21.27
CA GLU A 42 -8.20 -13.98 20.53
C GLU A 42 -8.58 -15.46 20.64
N GLN A 43 -7.63 -16.38 20.45
CA GLN A 43 -7.85 -17.83 20.60
C GLN A 43 -8.27 -18.20 22.03
N GLU A 44 -7.58 -17.66 23.03
CA GLU A 44 -7.90 -17.88 24.45
C GLU A 44 -9.32 -17.38 24.79
N ALA A 45 -9.78 -16.32 24.12
CA ALA A 45 -11.15 -15.81 24.23
C ALA A 45 -12.18 -16.55 23.34
N GLY A 46 -11.76 -17.55 22.56
CA GLY A 46 -12.63 -18.31 21.65
C GLY A 46 -13.02 -17.56 20.36
N LEU A 47 -12.27 -16.50 20.01
CA LEU A 47 -12.45 -15.74 18.77
C LEU A 47 -11.60 -16.35 17.64
N THR A 48 -12.05 -16.16 16.40
CA THR A 48 -11.21 -16.42 15.22
C THR A 48 -10.14 -15.35 15.11
N PRO A 49 -8.84 -15.70 15.12
CA PRO A 49 -7.79 -14.71 15.06
C PRO A 49 -7.77 -13.92 13.76
N ALA A 50 -7.32 -12.68 13.83
CA ALA A 50 -7.03 -11.90 12.63
C ALA A 50 -5.86 -12.51 11.83
N ASP A 51 -5.91 -12.35 10.51
CA ASP A 51 -4.80 -12.71 9.63
C ASP A 51 -3.53 -11.91 10.00
N PRO A 52 -2.35 -12.56 10.00
CA PRO A 52 -1.10 -11.89 10.35
C PRO A 52 -0.73 -10.78 9.37
N PRO A 53 0.12 -9.82 9.78
CA PRO A 53 0.64 -8.79 8.88
C PRO A 53 1.41 -9.40 7.70
N ASP A 54 1.18 -8.87 6.50
CA ASP A 54 1.74 -9.41 5.25
C ASP A 54 2.65 -8.35 4.56
N PRO A 55 3.96 -8.60 4.39
CA PRO A 55 4.88 -7.61 3.84
C PRO A 55 4.80 -7.45 2.32
N GLY A 56 3.97 -8.24 1.61
CA GLY A 56 3.99 -8.37 0.15
C GLY A 56 3.77 -7.09 -0.66
N PHE A 57 3.20 -6.06 -0.03
CA PHE A 57 2.96 -4.76 -0.66
C PHE A 57 3.91 -3.65 -0.22
N ALA A 58 4.84 -3.96 0.71
CA ALA A 58 5.69 -2.96 1.34
C ALA A 58 6.60 -2.24 0.35
N HIS A 59 7.22 -2.97 -0.60
CA HIS A 59 8.13 -2.36 -1.57
C HIS A 59 7.43 -1.47 -2.57
N ARG A 60 6.20 -1.80 -2.97
CA ARG A 60 5.42 -0.97 -3.89
C ARG A 60 5.02 0.36 -3.27
N ILE A 61 4.54 0.31 -2.03
CA ILE A 61 4.22 1.53 -1.27
C ILE A 61 5.47 2.38 -1.03
N HIS A 62 6.58 1.74 -0.67
CA HIS A 62 7.85 2.45 -0.48
C HIS A 62 8.34 3.12 -1.77
N ALA A 63 8.32 2.42 -2.91
CA ALA A 63 8.69 2.97 -4.21
C ALA A 63 7.76 4.11 -4.64
N TRP A 64 6.45 3.95 -4.47
CA TRP A 64 5.45 4.97 -4.80
C TRP A 64 5.65 6.27 -4.01
N VAL A 65 5.77 6.17 -2.69
CA VAL A 65 6.06 7.35 -1.84
C VAL A 65 7.42 7.96 -2.21
N GLY A 66 8.40 7.12 -2.57
CA GLY A 66 9.70 7.52 -3.11
C GLY A 66 9.65 8.22 -4.48
N GLY A 67 8.51 8.19 -5.17
CA GLY A 67 8.27 8.89 -6.43
C GLY A 67 8.51 8.10 -7.70
N ALA A 68 8.48 6.76 -7.61
CA ALA A 68 8.42 5.91 -8.80
C ALA A 68 7.15 6.20 -9.63
N ASP A 69 7.22 5.98 -10.94
CA ASP A 69 6.06 6.12 -11.81
C ASP A 69 5.08 4.96 -11.57
N LEU A 70 3.80 5.16 -11.93
CA LEU A 70 2.78 4.11 -11.77
C LEU A 70 3.18 2.82 -12.50
N ALA A 71 3.76 2.94 -13.69
CA ALA A 71 4.20 1.78 -14.47
C ALA A 71 5.26 0.92 -13.75
N ASP A 72 6.06 1.53 -12.87
CA ASP A 72 7.15 0.83 -12.15
C ASP A 72 6.65 0.02 -10.95
N VAL A 73 5.47 0.37 -10.43
CA VAL A 73 4.89 -0.27 -9.23
C VAL A 73 3.80 -1.29 -9.57
N LEU A 74 3.43 -1.42 -10.84
CA LEU A 74 2.50 -2.42 -11.36
C LEU A 74 3.26 -3.63 -11.94
N ASP A 75 2.57 -4.76 -12.01
CA ASP A 75 3.03 -5.97 -12.70
C ASP A 75 1.82 -6.78 -13.21
N GLU A 76 2.08 -7.91 -13.87
CA GLU A 76 1.03 -8.77 -14.45
C GLU A 76 0.03 -9.30 -13.41
N ASP A 77 0.49 -9.50 -12.17
CA ASP A 77 -0.32 -10.02 -11.07
C ASP A 77 -1.00 -8.91 -10.24
N LEU A 78 -0.64 -7.64 -10.48
CA LEU A 78 -1.16 -6.47 -9.78
C LEU A 78 -1.74 -5.43 -10.74
N PRO A 79 -3.04 -5.52 -11.05
CA PRO A 79 -3.73 -4.50 -11.84
C PRO A 79 -3.75 -3.13 -11.14
N ALA A 80 -3.79 -2.06 -11.92
CA ALA A 80 -3.84 -0.67 -11.43
C ALA A 80 -4.96 -0.42 -10.40
N GLY A 81 -6.14 -1.01 -10.60
CA GLY A 81 -7.26 -0.88 -9.67
C GLY A 81 -6.97 -1.49 -8.29
N GLU A 82 -6.25 -2.60 -8.25
CA GLU A 82 -5.83 -3.22 -7.00
C GLU A 82 -4.73 -2.42 -6.30
N PHE A 83 -3.80 -1.85 -7.07
CA PHE A 83 -2.81 -0.92 -6.55
C PHE A 83 -3.47 0.30 -5.89
N VAL A 84 -4.36 1.00 -6.60
CA VAL A 84 -5.09 2.17 -6.08
C VAL A 84 -5.90 1.81 -4.84
N ARG A 85 -6.56 0.65 -4.83
CA ARG A 85 -7.29 0.17 -3.65
C ARG A 85 -6.36 0.03 -2.44
N ASN A 86 -5.20 -0.62 -2.61
CA ASN A 86 -4.25 -0.80 -1.51
C ASN A 86 -3.68 0.53 -1.02
N VAL A 87 -3.32 1.46 -1.93
CA VAL A 87 -2.85 2.80 -1.55
C VAL A 87 -3.88 3.54 -0.69
N ARG A 88 -5.17 3.49 -1.06
CA ARG A 88 -6.25 4.10 -0.28
C ARG A 88 -6.40 3.47 1.11
N LEU A 89 -6.31 2.14 1.21
CA LEU A 89 -6.36 1.45 2.51
C LEU A 89 -5.21 1.88 3.43
N VAL A 90 -4.00 2.04 2.89
CA VAL A 90 -2.85 2.54 3.66
C VAL A 90 -3.07 3.97 4.12
N ALA A 91 -3.54 4.84 3.21
CA ALA A 91 -3.86 6.24 3.54
C ALA A 91 -4.96 6.34 4.61
N ASP A 92 -6.01 5.54 4.51
CA ASP A 92 -7.07 5.45 5.54
C ASP A 92 -6.51 5.03 6.90
N LEU A 93 -5.64 4.01 6.94
CA LEU A 93 -5.04 3.56 8.18
C LEU A 93 -4.11 4.62 8.78
N LEU A 94 -3.34 5.34 7.96
CA LEU A 94 -2.52 6.46 8.43
C LEU A 94 -3.37 7.58 9.04
N ARG A 95 -4.51 7.93 8.43
CA ARG A 95 -5.47 8.89 9.00
C ARG A 95 -6.04 8.43 10.34
N GLN A 96 -6.35 7.14 10.49
CA GLN A 96 -6.81 6.57 11.76
C GLN A 96 -5.73 6.60 12.84
N VAL A 97 -4.47 6.32 12.47
CA VAL A 97 -3.32 6.47 13.37
C VAL A 97 -3.18 7.93 13.80
N ALA A 98 -3.24 8.88 12.87
CA ALA A 98 -3.14 10.31 13.17
C ALA A 98 -4.25 10.79 14.11
N ALA A 99 -5.48 10.27 13.98
CA ALA A 99 -6.60 10.63 14.82
C ALA A 99 -6.51 10.12 16.28
N THR A 100 -5.68 9.11 16.54
CA THR A 100 -5.62 8.42 17.84
C THR A 100 -4.27 8.54 18.55
N ALA A 101 -3.20 8.89 17.81
CA ALA A 101 -1.86 8.97 18.34
C ALA A 101 -1.52 10.33 18.97
N ARG A 102 -0.39 10.38 19.69
CA ARG A 102 0.17 11.64 20.21
C ARG A 102 0.60 12.56 19.06
N PRO A 103 0.68 13.89 19.27
CA PRO A 103 0.94 14.87 18.22
C PRO A 103 2.15 14.56 17.33
N GLU A 104 3.23 14.01 17.91
CA GLU A 104 4.47 13.73 17.17
C GLU A 104 4.29 12.58 16.18
N ILE A 105 3.49 11.57 16.54
CA ILE A 105 3.18 10.43 15.68
C ILE A 105 2.12 10.81 14.65
N ALA A 106 1.16 11.64 15.06
CA ALA A 106 0.13 12.14 14.15
C ALA A 106 0.74 12.95 13.00
N ALA A 107 1.72 13.81 13.29
CA ALA A 107 2.44 14.57 12.26
C ALA A 107 3.12 13.65 11.23
N VAL A 108 3.86 12.64 11.69
CA VAL A 108 4.54 11.67 10.82
C VAL A 108 3.54 10.85 10.00
N ALA A 109 2.41 10.47 10.58
CA ALA A 109 1.38 9.72 9.87
C ALA A 109 0.72 10.53 8.75
N LEU A 110 0.48 11.83 8.98
CA LEU A 110 -0.07 12.74 7.98
C LEU A 110 0.95 13.05 6.87
N GLU A 111 2.22 13.23 7.20
CA GLU A 111 3.29 13.39 6.20
C GLU A 111 3.41 12.16 5.29
N ALA A 112 3.35 10.96 5.88
CA ALA A 112 3.36 9.71 5.12
C ALA A 112 2.11 9.56 4.23
N GLU A 113 0.96 10.08 4.66
CA GLU A 113 -0.28 10.04 3.91
C GLU A 113 -0.27 11.00 2.72
N GLU A 114 0.25 12.22 2.90
CA GLU A 114 0.47 13.18 1.82
C GLU A 114 1.41 12.60 0.75
N GLY A 115 2.45 11.86 1.17
CA GLY A 115 3.34 11.13 0.27
C GLY A 115 2.67 10.02 -0.55
N LEU A 116 1.49 9.53 -0.14
CA LEU A 116 0.70 8.57 -0.93
C LEU A 116 -0.21 9.27 -1.94
N ASP A 117 -0.66 10.49 -1.65
CA ASP A 117 -1.55 11.28 -2.50
C ASP A 117 -0.80 12.03 -3.62
N ARG A 118 0.11 11.32 -4.30
CA ARG A 118 0.91 11.85 -5.42
C ARG A 118 0.15 11.86 -6.76
N GLY A 119 -1.18 12.00 -6.73
CA GLY A 119 -2.02 11.98 -7.93
C GLY A 119 -2.85 10.70 -8.11
N VAL A 120 -3.09 9.92 -7.05
CA VAL A 120 -4.13 8.87 -7.05
C VAL A 120 -5.52 9.45 -7.40
N ILE A 121 -5.69 10.76 -7.19
CA ILE A 121 -6.85 11.54 -7.66
C ILE A 121 -6.90 11.64 -9.20
N ALA A 122 -5.77 11.73 -9.91
CA ALA A 122 -5.74 11.76 -11.39
C ALA A 122 -6.13 10.41 -12.01
N LEU A 123 -5.84 9.30 -11.33
CA LEU A 123 -6.22 7.94 -11.76
C LEU A 123 -7.71 7.64 -11.54
N SER A 124 -8.34 8.36 -10.61
CA SER A 124 -9.77 8.21 -10.29
C SER A 124 -10.66 8.98 -11.27
N ALA A 125 -10.13 10.03 -11.90
CA ALA A 125 -10.77 10.80 -12.95
C ALA A 125 -10.29 10.28 -14.31
N GLY A 126 -10.87 9.16 -14.79
CA GLY A 126 -10.44 8.46 -16.00
C GLY A 126 -10.20 9.36 -17.22
N ARG A 127 -8.95 9.79 -17.41
CA ARG A 127 -8.47 10.45 -18.62
C ARG A 127 -7.10 9.89 -18.95
N VAL A 128 -7.10 8.82 -19.73
CA VAL A 128 -5.97 8.56 -20.62
C VAL A 128 -5.89 9.76 -21.56
N PRO A 129 -4.78 10.50 -21.66
CA PRO A 129 -4.63 11.45 -22.75
C PRO A 129 -4.62 10.63 -24.04
N VAL A 130 -5.71 10.68 -24.80
CA VAL A 130 -5.70 10.19 -26.18
C VAL A 130 -4.73 11.10 -26.92
N ASN A 131 -3.68 10.51 -27.48
CA ASN A 131 -2.72 11.20 -28.31
C ASN A 131 -3.44 11.55 -29.62
N GLU A 132 -4.00 12.76 -29.73
CA GLU A 132 -4.74 13.25 -30.91
C GLU A 132 -3.81 13.71 -32.06
N ASP A 133 -2.53 13.32 -32.06
CA ASP A 133 -1.53 13.81 -33.03
C ASP A 133 -1.26 12.86 -34.22
N LEU A 134 -2.17 11.95 -34.57
CA LEU A 134 -1.99 11.07 -35.75
C LEU A 134 -3.00 11.26 -36.90
N GLU A 135 -3.86 12.28 -36.88
CA GLU A 135 -4.77 12.58 -38.01
C GLU A 135 -4.36 13.83 -38.84
N ALA A 136 -3.09 14.22 -38.84
CA ALA A 136 -2.59 15.32 -39.68
C ALA A 136 -1.80 14.88 -40.93
N GLU A 137 -1.49 13.58 -41.12
CA GLU A 137 -0.65 13.09 -42.23
C GLU A 137 -1.37 12.09 -43.16
N ALA A 138 -2.68 12.25 -43.37
CA ALA A 138 -3.43 11.43 -44.35
C ALA A 138 -4.34 12.26 -45.27
N GLY A 139 -4.00 13.53 -45.48
CA GLY A 139 -4.59 14.34 -46.51
C GLY A 139 -3.50 15.09 -47.24
N TRP A 140 -3.27 14.70 -48.50
CA TRP A 140 -2.82 15.49 -49.66
C TRP A 140 -1.80 14.68 -50.47
N ALA A 141 -2.31 13.73 -51.24
CA ALA A 141 -1.73 13.27 -52.51
C ALA A 141 -2.86 12.78 -53.41
#